data_AF-Q5QTX9-F1
#
_entry.id   AF-Q5QTX9-F1
#
_cell.length_a   1.000
_cell.length_b   1.000
_cell.length_c   1.000
_cell.angle_alpha   90.00
_cell.angle_beta   90.00
_cell.angle_gamma   90.00
#
_symmetry.space_group_name_H-M   'P 1'
#
loop_
_entity.id
_entity.type
_entity.pdbx_description
1 polymer ?
#
loop_
_entity_poly.entity_id
_entity_poly.type
_entity_poly.pdbx_seq_one_letter_code
_entity_poly.pdbx_strand_id
1 'polypeptide(L)'
;MSTITNTAVNVTPDTPVFMGCSKPLESDVQFSYFFNGCFIYSYNHTTGHCTCFTELDVATATVKPFGLVDKHYVVIGDKLFRSPAQAKKAHSVLPNVNAANDNKVDERVPLPKAENLSPIKSLALIERWFNEDFDVKWETYQESPEFYNLIQYYLALCCDAYKEKPDQAFLDAGVQVYLSMAQFSWLNPSILHNAACVYWLAGEQDSALDCIELALDFRYTGMESLLNDEDLDGLREHPRFRCLSNKYQTLKPKFNYVTPELFEAFENFAVQQSDSFVRFMRGHLLKNFRFYDISELSARIDSCENDDEREYWQRLASFNNNYLYNYMLMDEPMDLLTEQGKANYQLFQQYRHYRVLNPLVFAKVAEQLFHHAHYWGSQHHGFFNQRDSALLQQSFQLFQEFHVATESLCSEKRNELMAKAKEYDIFNYMEKLGSC
;
A
#
# COMPACT_ATOMS: atom_id res chain seq x y z
N MET A 1 -1.41 -45.18 -5.18
CA MET A 1 -0.04 -44.64 -5.16
C MET A 1 0.35 -44.37 -6.61
N SER A 2 0.42 -43.10 -7.02
CA SER A 2 0.82 -42.74 -8.38
C SER A 2 2.33 -42.51 -8.36
N THR A 3 3.11 -43.39 -8.99
CA THR A 3 4.49 -43.08 -9.36
C THR A 3 4.46 -42.08 -10.52
N ILE A 4 5.32 -41.06 -10.47
CA ILE A 4 5.43 -39.97 -11.48
C ILE A 4 5.56 -40.54 -12.92
N THR A 5 6.07 -41.76 -13.05
CA THR A 5 6.39 -42.42 -14.32
C THR A 5 5.21 -42.66 -15.27
N ASN A 6 3.94 -42.62 -14.83
CA ASN A 6 2.78 -42.77 -15.72
C ASN A 6 2.06 -41.46 -16.07
N THR A 7 2.47 -40.32 -15.50
CA THR A 7 1.83 -38.99 -15.68
C THR A 7 2.74 -37.97 -16.37
N ALA A 8 3.97 -38.36 -16.75
CA ALA A 8 5.05 -37.46 -17.17
C ALA A 8 4.97 -36.87 -18.59
N VAL A 9 3.91 -37.12 -19.37
CA VAL A 9 3.94 -36.79 -20.81
C VAL A 9 3.82 -35.28 -21.10
N ASN A 10 3.37 -34.43 -20.15
CA ASN A 10 3.17 -32.99 -20.39
C ASN A 10 3.49 -32.09 -19.16
N VAL A 11 4.44 -32.47 -18.31
CA VAL A 11 4.81 -31.65 -17.14
C VAL A 11 5.79 -30.56 -17.57
N THR A 12 5.48 -29.31 -17.25
CA THR A 12 6.32 -28.15 -17.56
C THR A 12 6.39 -27.21 -16.34
N PRO A 13 7.31 -26.23 -16.32
CA PRO A 13 7.35 -25.22 -15.29
C PRO A 13 6.04 -24.43 -15.12
N ASP A 14 5.28 -24.26 -16.20
CA ASP A 14 3.97 -23.58 -16.19
C ASP A 14 2.82 -24.48 -15.75
N THR A 15 3.01 -25.80 -15.81
CA THR A 15 2.01 -26.82 -15.46
C THR A 15 2.58 -27.89 -14.53
N PRO A 16 3.06 -27.50 -13.33
CA PRO A 16 3.64 -28.45 -12.39
C PRO A 16 2.59 -29.45 -11.89
N VAL A 17 3.07 -30.64 -11.54
CA VAL A 17 2.25 -31.73 -10.99
C VAL A 17 2.30 -31.68 -9.48
N PHE A 18 1.13 -31.71 -8.84
CA PHE A 18 1.02 -31.90 -7.41
C PHE A 18 1.30 -33.37 -7.05
N MET A 19 2.34 -33.59 -6.25
CA MET A 19 2.77 -34.93 -5.84
C MET A 19 2.06 -35.41 -4.58
N GLY A 20 1.58 -34.49 -3.74
CA GLY A 20 0.93 -34.78 -2.47
C GLY A 20 1.28 -33.79 -1.38
N CYS A 21 0.67 -33.97 -0.21
CA CYS A 21 0.94 -33.16 0.97
C CYS A 21 1.38 -34.01 2.18
N SER A 22 2.09 -33.38 3.11
CA SER A 22 2.52 -33.98 4.38
C SER A 22 2.34 -33.01 5.54
N LYS A 23 2.19 -33.55 6.76
CA LYS A 23 2.26 -32.80 8.02
C LYS A 23 3.42 -33.36 8.85
N PRO A 24 4.65 -32.89 8.60
CA PRO A 24 5.86 -33.52 9.12
C PRO A 24 6.12 -33.26 10.61
N LEU A 25 5.46 -32.28 11.23
CA LEU A 25 5.65 -31.85 12.62
C LEU A 25 4.33 -31.92 13.39
N GLU A 26 4.39 -32.00 14.73
CA GLU A 26 3.21 -31.89 15.62
C GLU A 26 2.54 -30.50 15.54
N SER A 27 3.21 -29.50 14.95
CA SER A 27 2.78 -28.11 14.85
C SER A 27 1.68 -27.84 13.79
N ASP A 28 0.99 -28.87 13.31
CA ASP A 28 -0.09 -28.81 12.30
C ASP A 28 0.23 -28.17 10.94
N VAL A 29 1.48 -27.73 10.71
CA VAL A 29 1.92 -27.11 9.45
C VAL A 29 1.85 -28.11 8.29
N GLN A 30 1.13 -27.71 7.24
CA GLN A 30 0.98 -28.51 6.02
C GLN A 30 2.00 -28.08 4.96
N PHE A 31 2.64 -29.08 4.34
CA PHE A 31 3.51 -28.90 3.19
C PHE A 31 2.92 -29.60 1.97
N SER A 32 3.04 -28.99 0.80
CA SER A 32 2.71 -29.58 -0.50
C SER A 32 3.96 -29.73 -1.34
N TYR A 33 4.08 -30.83 -2.08
CA TYR A 33 5.22 -31.08 -2.96
C TYR A 33 4.77 -31.10 -4.40
N PHE A 34 5.58 -30.51 -5.26
CA PHE A 34 5.31 -30.35 -6.68
C PHE A 34 6.51 -30.79 -7.50
N PHE A 35 6.26 -31.24 -8.73
CA PHE A 35 7.27 -31.51 -9.73
C PHE A 35 6.98 -30.68 -10.97
N ASN A 36 7.94 -29.84 -11.39
CA ASN A 36 7.77 -28.90 -12.50
C ASN A 36 8.33 -29.41 -13.84
N GLY A 37 8.71 -30.68 -13.94
CA GLY A 37 9.36 -31.23 -15.13
C GLY A 37 10.88 -31.21 -15.04
N CYS A 38 11.45 -30.42 -14.12
CA CYS A 38 12.89 -30.27 -13.94
C CYS A 38 13.35 -30.76 -12.55
N PHE A 39 12.71 -30.29 -11.49
CA PHE A 39 13.04 -30.63 -10.11
C PHE A 39 11.78 -30.67 -9.23
N ILE A 40 11.94 -31.23 -8.02
CA ILE A 40 10.88 -31.26 -7.02
C ILE A 40 11.05 -30.08 -6.08
N TYR A 41 9.95 -29.52 -5.60
CA TYR A 41 9.97 -28.42 -4.64
C TYR A 41 8.78 -28.49 -3.69
N SER A 42 8.92 -27.90 -2.50
CA SER A 42 7.86 -27.83 -1.49
C SER A 42 7.22 -26.44 -1.44
N TYR A 43 5.97 -26.37 -0.97
CA TYR A 43 5.25 -25.16 -0.56
C TYR A 43 4.76 -25.32 0.88
N ASN A 44 5.07 -24.34 1.73
CA ASN A 44 4.66 -24.27 3.13
C ASN A 44 3.36 -23.46 3.25
N HIS A 45 2.27 -24.09 3.71
CA HIS A 45 0.95 -23.44 3.80
C HIS A 45 0.83 -22.40 4.91
N THR A 46 1.75 -22.37 5.87
CA THR A 46 1.74 -21.40 6.97
C THR A 46 2.52 -20.15 6.60
N THR A 47 3.66 -20.28 5.92
CA THR A 47 4.53 -19.15 5.59
C THR A 47 4.44 -18.69 4.14
N GLY A 48 3.84 -19.50 3.25
CA GLY A 48 3.87 -19.29 1.81
C GLY A 48 5.18 -19.74 1.13
N HIS A 49 6.21 -20.08 1.91
CA HIS A 49 7.54 -20.32 1.35
C HIS A 49 7.63 -21.55 0.45
N CYS A 50 8.36 -21.41 -0.65
CA CYS A 50 8.73 -22.47 -1.58
C CYS A 50 10.21 -22.84 -1.45
N THR A 51 10.53 -24.14 -1.52
CA THR A 51 11.92 -24.61 -1.45
C THR A 51 12.21 -25.63 -2.53
N CYS A 52 13.25 -25.38 -3.33
CA CYS A 52 13.64 -26.22 -4.47
C CYS A 52 14.62 -27.32 -4.04
N PHE A 53 14.42 -28.53 -4.56
CA PHE A 53 15.27 -29.70 -4.30
C PHE A 53 15.76 -30.30 -5.63
N THR A 54 16.93 -29.84 -6.07
CA THR A 54 17.55 -30.27 -7.34
C THR A 54 18.28 -31.61 -7.26
N GLU A 55 18.53 -32.09 -6.04
CA GLU A 55 19.29 -33.30 -5.75
C GLU A 55 18.42 -34.56 -5.73
N LEU A 56 17.10 -34.42 -5.73
CA LEU A 56 16.17 -35.53 -5.61
C LEU A 56 16.07 -36.34 -6.90
N ASP A 57 16.02 -37.66 -6.75
CA ASP A 57 15.67 -38.58 -7.82
C ASP A 57 14.15 -38.60 -8.02
N VAL A 58 13.70 -37.80 -8.98
CA VAL A 58 12.30 -37.67 -9.41
C VAL A 58 11.65 -39.03 -9.69
N ALA A 59 12.38 -39.99 -10.27
CA ALA A 59 11.80 -41.27 -10.66
C ALA A 59 11.43 -42.16 -9.45
N THR A 60 12.07 -41.94 -8.30
CA THR A 60 11.84 -42.74 -7.08
C THR A 60 11.17 -41.94 -5.96
N ALA A 61 10.97 -40.63 -6.15
CA ALA A 61 10.38 -39.75 -5.16
C ALA A 61 8.91 -40.12 -4.88
N THR A 62 8.59 -40.25 -3.59
CA THR A 62 7.24 -40.53 -3.09
C THR A 62 6.91 -39.69 -1.86
N VAL A 63 5.70 -39.14 -1.82
CA VAL A 63 5.20 -38.41 -0.64
C VAL A 63 4.72 -39.42 0.41
N LYS A 64 5.11 -39.18 1.66
CA LYS A 64 4.77 -39.92 2.87
C LYS A 64 4.13 -38.96 3.89
N PRO A 65 3.43 -39.46 4.92
CA PRO A 65 2.81 -38.59 5.94
C PRO A 65 3.79 -37.62 6.62
N PHE A 66 5.05 -38.06 6.79
CA PHE A 66 6.12 -37.30 7.44
C PHE A 66 6.99 -36.47 6.49
N GLY A 67 6.72 -36.48 5.17
CA GLY A 67 7.54 -35.75 4.19
C GLY A 67 7.69 -36.47 2.86
N LEU A 68 8.72 -36.12 2.08
CA LEU A 68 9.01 -36.74 0.79
C LEU A 68 10.27 -37.62 0.89
N VAL A 69 10.28 -38.77 0.21
CA VAL A 69 11.42 -39.71 0.22
C VAL A 69 11.72 -40.16 -1.19
N ASP A 70 13.00 -40.20 -1.55
CA ASP A 70 13.51 -40.90 -2.73
C ASP A 70 14.53 -41.99 -2.32
N LYS A 71 15.28 -42.54 -3.29
CA LYS A 71 16.29 -43.58 -3.04
C LYS A 71 17.49 -43.14 -2.18
N HIS A 72 17.80 -41.85 -2.13
CA HIS A 72 19.01 -41.26 -1.54
C HIS A 72 18.73 -40.26 -0.41
N TYR A 73 17.54 -39.67 -0.37
CA TYR A 73 17.20 -38.51 0.43
C TYR A 73 15.82 -38.62 1.07
N VAL A 74 15.67 -37.85 2.15
CA VAL A 74 14.41 -37.61 2.85
C VAL A 74 14.25 -36.10 2.99
N VAL A 75 13.11 -35.57 2.57
CA VAL A 75 12.68 -34.20 2.83
C VAL A 75 11.65 -34.20 3.94
N ILE A 76 11.82 -33.31 4.91
CA ILE A 76 10.86 -33.08 5.99
C ILE A 76 10.50 -31.60 5.98
N GLY A 77 9.29 -31.31 5.51
CA GLY A 77 8.85 -29.94 5.26
C GLY A 77 9.65 -29.33 4.11
N ASP A 78 10.53 -28.39 4.45
CA ASP A 78 11.42 -27.66 3.56
C ASP A 78 12.90 -28.09 3.67
N LYS A 79 13.23 -29.09 4.50
CA LYS A 79 14.62 -29.51 4.78
C LYS A 79 14.97 -30.86 4.15
N LEU A 80 16.11 -30.92 3.46
CA LEU A 80 16.67 -32.12 2.84
C LEU A 80 17.67 -32.85 3.75
N PHE A 81 17.57 -34.17 3.84
CA PHE A 81 18.45 -35.05 4.62
C PHE A 81 18.93 -36.25 3.78
N ARG A 82 20.14 -36.75 4.03
CA ARG A 82 20.70 -37.93 3.31
C ARG A 82 20.22 -39.27 3.84
N SER A 83 19.51 -39.30 4.97
CA SER A 83 18.89 -40.53 5.48
C SER A 83 17.78 -40.25 6.48
N PRO A 84 16.82 -41.19 6.65
CA PRO A 84 15.78 -41.10 7.70
C PRO A 84 16.36 -40.97 9.12
N ALA A 85 17.54 -41.53 9.37
CA ALA A 85 18.20 -41.46 10.68
C ALA A 85 18.73 -40.05 11.00
N GLN A 86 19.26 -39.33 10.00
CA GLN A 86 19.65 -37.93 10.14
C GLN A 86 18.43 -37.03 10.37
N ALA A 87 17.35 -37.28 9.63
CA ALA A 87 16.07 -36.60 9.79
C ALA A 87 15.50 -36.75 11.22
N LYS A 88 15.49 -37.98 11.77
CA LYS A 88 15.05 -38.23 13.16
C LYS A 88 15.91 -37.51 14.21
N LYS A 89 17.23 -37.42 14.00
CA LYS A 89 18.15 -36.72 14.90
C LYS A 89 17.96 -35.20 14.87
N ALA A 90 17.56 -34.64 13.72
CA ALA A 90 17.20 -33.23 13.58
C ALA A 90 15.85 -32.89 14.23
N HIS A 91 14.88 -33.83 14.19
CA HIS A 91 13.58 -33.68 14.86
C HIS A 91 13.66 -33.62 16.38
N SER A 92 14.64 -34.29 17.00
CA SER A 92 14.81 -34.30 18.47
C SER A 92 15.37 -32.99 19.06
N VAL A 93 15.61 -31.95 18.25
CA VAL A 93 16.31 -30.71 18.67
C VAL A 93 15.55 -29.44 18.28
N LEU A 94 14.24 -29.51 18.02
CA LEU A 94 13.44 -28.30 17.76
C LEU A 94 12.65 -27.90 19.02
N PRO A 95 12.88 -26.69 19.59
CA PRO A 95 12.05 -26.19 20.66
C PRO A 95 10.65 -25.87 20.15
N ASN A 96 9.64 -26.23 20.94
CA ASN A 96 8.27 -25.76 20.80
C ASN A 96 8.23 -24.23 20.94
N VAL A 97 8.17 -23.51 19.82
CA VAL A 97 7.90 -22.08 19.83
C VAL A 97 6.38 -21.92 19.75
N ASN A 98 5.75 -21.86 20.91
CA ASN A 98 4.39 -21.34 21.02
C ASN A 98 4.47 -19.83 20.82
N ALA A 99 4.02 -19.33 19.67
CA ALA A 99 3.75 -17.92 19.48
C ALA A 99 2.55 -17.54 20.37
N ALA A 100 2.83 -16.80 21.44
CA ALA A 100 1.80 -16.14 22.21
C ALA A 100 1.21 -15.02 21.34
N ASN A 101 -0.05 -15.19 20.91
CA ASN A 101 -0.84 -14.09 20.39
C ASN A 101 -1.22 -13.20 21.57
N ASP A 102 -0.44 -12.14 21.79
CA ASP A 102 -0.84 -11.00 22.61
C ASP A 102 -1.96 -10.24 21.88
N ASN A 103 -3.19 -10.74 22.00
CA ASN A 103 -4.37 -9.93 21.73
C ASN A 103 -4.56 -8.96 22.90
N LYS A 104 -3.80 -7.85 22.88
CA LYS A 104 -4.11 -6.69 23.70
C LYS A 104 -5.44 -6.12 23.19
N VAL A 105 -6.49 -6.28 23.99
CA VAL A 105 -7.76 -5.57 23.78
C VAL A 105 -7.44 -4.09 23.93
N ASP A 106 -7.58 -3.36 22.83
CA ASP A 106 -7.25 -1.95 22.71
C ASP A 106 -8.32 -1.12 23.44
N GLU A 107 -8.05 -0.70 24.68
CA GLU A 107 -8.89 0.22 25.46
C GLU A 107 -8.79 1.65 24.90
N ARG A 108 -9.14 1.86 23.62
CA ARG A 108 -9.19 3.20 23.02
C ARG A 108 -10.36 3.99 23.58
N VAL A 109 -10.12 5.23 24.00
CA VAL A 109 -11.21 6.19 24.25
C VAL A 109 -11.90 6.46 22.90
N PRO A 110 -13.18 6.13 22.72
CA PRO A 110 -13.84 6.24 21.42
C PRO A 110 -13.95 7.69 20.96
N LEU A 111 -13.98 7.91 19.64
CA LEU A 111 -14.31 9.21 19.06
C LEU A 111 -15.73 9.62 19.50
N PRO A 112 -15.95 10.91 19.84
CA PRO A 112 -17.24 11.39 20.29
C PRO A 112 -18.28 11.27 19.17
N LYS A 113 -19.48 10.80 19.52
CA LYS A 113 -20.62 10.73 18.60
C LYS A 113 -21.65 11.78 19.01
N ALA A 114 -21.91 12.72 18.11
CA ALA A 114 -22.81 13.86 18.36
C ALA A 114 -24.23 13.65 17.77
N GLU A 115 -24.66 12.40 17.63
CA GLU A 115 -25.95 12.06 17.04
C GLU A 115 -27.11 12.72 17.82
N ASN A 116 -27.98 13.45 17.10
CA ASN A 116 -29.19 14.11 17.63
C ASN A 116 -28.96 15.24 18.65
N LEU A 117 -27.76 15.82 18.72
CA LEU A 117 -27.48 17.01 19.54
C LEU A 117 -27.60 18.30 18.71
N SER A 118 -27.89 19.43 19.37
CA SER A 118 -27.80 20.75 18.73
C SER A 118 -26.34 21.13 18.48
N PRO A 119 -26.03 22.00 17.51
CA PRO A 119 -24.66 22.38 17.19
C PRO A 119 -23.81 22.77 18.40
N ILE A 120 -24.36 23.62 19.27
CA ILE A 120 -23.69 24.08 20.52
C ILE A 120 -23.39 22.91 21.47
N LYS A 121 -24.31 21.94 21.61
CA LYS A 121 -24.10 20.76 22.47
C LYS A 121 -23.07 19.80 21.86
N SER A 122 -23.06 19.66 20.54
CA SER A 122 -22.08 18.87 19.80
C SER A 122 -20.68 19.47 19.96
N LEU A 123 -20.53 20.79 19.82
CA LEU A 123 -19.26 21.48 20.06
C LEU A 123 -18.73 21.21 21.46
N ALA A 124 -19.53 21.46 22.50
CA ALA A 124 -19.09 21.26 23.88
C ALA A 124 -18.64 19.83 24.17
N LEU A 125 -19.29 18.82 23.56
CA LEU A 125 -18.88 17.42 23.67
C LEU A 125 -17.52 17.18 23.02
N ILE A 126 -17.32 17.70 21.81
CA ILE A 126 -16.10 17.51 21.02
C ILE A 126 -14.93 18.30 21.64
N GLU A 127 -15.15 19.53 22.11
CA GLU A 127 -14.14 20.34 22.80
C GLU A 127 -13.63 19.65 24.06
N ARG A 128 -14.55 19.11 24.87
CA ARG A 128 -14.15 18.34 26.04
C ARG A 128 -13.27 17.15 25.62
N TRP A 129 -13.63 16.47 24.53
CA TRP A 129 -12.84 15.37 24.01
C TRP A 129 -11.47 15.82 23.50
N PHE A 130 -11.35 16.95 22.79
CA PHE A 130 -10.05 17.45 22.32
C PHE A 130 -9.14 17.90 23.47
N ASN A 131 -9.69 18.53 24.50
CA ASN A 131 -8.90 19.10 25.60
C ASN A 131 -8.38 18.07 26.61
N GLU A 132 -9.00 16.90 26.69
CA GLU A 132 -8.58 15.82 27.60
C GLU A 132 -7.52 14.93 26.93
N ASP A 133 -6.33 14.79 27.52
CA ASP A 133 -5.28 13.84 27.08
C ASP A 133 -4.99 13.86 25.57
N PHE A 134 -4.89 15.07 24.98
CA PHE A 134 -4.76 15.25 23.54
C PHE A 134 -3.59 14.46 22.95
N ASP A 135 -2.42 14.48 23.58
CA ASP A 135 -1.22 13.79 23.08
C ASP A 135 -1.46 12.28 22.94
N VAL A 136 -2.12 11.67 23.93
CA VAL A 136 -2.47 10.24 23.90
C VAL A 136 -3.49 9.95 22.79
N LYS A 137 -4.49 10.81 22.63
CA LYS A 137 -5.50 10.67 21.56
C LYS A 137 -4.88 10.88 20.18
N TRP A 138 -3.98 11.83 20.02
CA TRP A 138 -3.23 12.06 18.80
C TRP A 138 -2.45 10.82 18.40
N GLU A 139 -1.62 10.27 19.31
CA GLU A 139 -0.87 9.04 19.04
C GLU A 139 -1.78 7.86 18.64
N THR A 140 -2.97 7.78 19.25
CA THR A 140 -3.97 6.75 19.00
C THR A 140 -4.67 6.88 17.64
N TYR A 141 -4.90 8.12 17.18
CA TYR A 141 -5.85 8.41 16.10
C TYR A 141 -5.23 9.11 14.87
N GLN A 142 -3.96 9.53 14.90
CA GLN A 142 -3.31 10.20 13.76
C GLN A 142 -3.33 9.38 12.46
N GLU A 143 -3.42 8.04 12.54
CA GLU A 143 -3.53 7.15 11.38
C GLU A 143 -5.00 6.81 10.99
N SER A 144 -5.99 7.53 11.55
CA SER A 144 -7.42 7.28 11.33
C SER A 144 -8.07 8.42 10.53
N PRO A 145 -8.67 8.12 9.35
CA PRO A 145 -9.46 9.11 8.60
C PRO A 145 -10.61 9.73 9.42
N GLU A 146 -11.19 8.96 10.33
CA GLU A 146 -12.29 9.39 11.20
C GLU A 146 -11.89 10.54 12.14
N PHE A 147 -10.62 10.60 12.54
CA PHE A 147 -10.10 11.69 13.36
C PHE A 147 -10.13 13.02 12.60
N TYR A 148 -9.65 13.03 11.36
CA TYR A 148 -9.69 14.22 10.52
C TYR A 148 -11.12 14.61 10.14
N ASN A 149 -12.03 13.62 10.00
CA ASN A 149 -13.45 13.88 9.83
C ASN A 149 -14.09 14.54 11.06
N LEU A 150 -13.61 14.24 12.27
CA LEU A 150 -14.05 14.91 13.49
C LEU A 150 -13.60 16.38 13.51
N ILE A 151 -12.37 16.67 13.07
CA ILE A 151 -11.85 18.04 12.98
C ILE A 151 -12.68 18.88 12.00
N GLN A 152 -12.90 18.41 10.77
CA GLN A 152 -13.71 19.17 9.82
C GLN A 152 -15.15 19.35 10.34
N TYR A 153 -15.69 18.35 11.03
CA TYR A 153 -17.04 18.44 11.59
C TYR A 153 -17.13 19.47 12.71
N TYR A 154 -16.11 19.54 13.56
CA TYR A 154 -16.00 20.58 14.59
C TYR A 154 -16.03 21.99 13.99
N LEU A 155 -15.26 22.23 12.91
CA LEU A 155 -15.25 23.53 12.23
C LEU A 155 -16.61 23.89 11.62
N ALA A 156 -17.29 22.93 10.99
CA ALA A 156 -18.65 23.14 10.48
C ALA A 156 -19.63 23.50 11.61
N LEU A 157 -19.53 22.82 12.75
CA LEU A 157 -20.36 23.10 13.92
C LEU A 157 -20.11 24.51 14.51
N CYS A 158 -18.89 25.04 14.43
CA CYS A 158 -18.59 26.42 14.83
C CYS A 158 -19.39 27.44 14.01
N CYS A 159 -19.46 27.23 12.68
CA CYS A 159 -20.28 28.06 11.79
C CYS A 159 -21.77 27.94 12.14
N ASP A 160 -22.27 26.72 12.32
CA ASP A 160 -23.69 26.47 12.63
C ASP A 160 -24.09 27.06 13.98
N ALA A 161 -23.23 26.91 15.00
CA ALA A 161 -23.46 27.51 16.33
C ALA A 161 -23.47 29.04 16.28
N TYR A 162 -22.59 29.66 15.48
CA TYR A 162 -22.59 31.10 15.26
C TYR A 162 -23.88 31.58 14.56
N LYS A 163 -24.37 30.84 13.56
CA LYS A 163 -25.64 31.15 12.88
C LYS A 163 -26.84 30.99 13.81
N GLU A 164 -26.84 29.98 14.68
CA GLU A 164 -27.89 29.77 15.69
C GLU A 164 -27.87 30.88 16.75
N LYS A 165 -26.68 31.26 17.21
CA LYS A 165 -26.46 32.31 18.21
C LYS A 165 -25.17 33.08 17.87
N PRO A 166 -25.27 34.30 17.30
CA PRO A 166 -24.11 35.09 16.93
C PRO A 166 -23.23 35.44 18.15
N ASP A 167 -22.14 34.70 18.29
CA ASP A 167 -21.18 34.80 19.39
C ASP A 167 -19.79 34.51 18.83
N GLN A 168 -18.91 35.52 18.87
CA GLN A 168 -17.58 35.45 18.30
C GLN A 168 -16.74 34.30 18.88
N ALA A 169 -17.04 33.88 20.12
CA ALA A 169 -16.35 32.77 20.77
C ALA A 169 -16.39 31.46 19.99
N PHE A 170 -17.47 31.18 19.23
CA PHE A 170 -17.54 29.98 18.40
C PHE A 170 -16.56 30.02 17.23
N LEU A 171 -16.40 31.20 16.62
CA LEU A 171 -15.49 31.40 15.51
C LEU A 171 -14.03 31.40 15.99
N ASP A 172 -13.75 32.06 17.12
CA ASP A 172 -12.41 32.07 17.73
C ASP A 172 -11.95 30.65 18.09
N ALA A 173 -12.85 29.83 18.64
CA ALA A 173 -12.58 28.42 18.93
C ALA A 173 -12.32 27.61 17.64
N GLY A 174 -13.09 27.85 16.57
CA GLY A 174 -12.88 27.26 15.26
C GLY A 174 -11.51 27.62 14.67
N VAL A 175 -11.13 28.91 14.70
CA VAL A 175 -9.82 29.38 14.27
C VAL A 175 -8.70 28.73 15.07
N GLN A 176 -8.85 28.64 16.40
CA GLN A 176 -7.85 28.02 17.27
C GLN A 176 -7.63 26.53 16.92
N VAL A 177 -8.71 25.77 16.71
CA VAL A 177 -8.62 24.35 16.32
C VAL A 177 -8.06 24.19 14.91
N TYR A 178 -8.42 25.07 13.97
CA TYR A 178 -7.82 25.03 12.64
C TYR A 178 -6.31 25.28 12.71
N LEU A 179 -5.86 26.32 13.43
CA LEU A 179 -4.44 26.66 13.53
C LEU A 179 -3.60 25.53 14.14
N SER A 180 -4.13 24.77 15.10
CA SER A 180 -3.43 23.61 15.67
C SER A 180 -3.36 22.40 14.73
N MET A 181 -4.23 22.36 13.72
CA MET A 181 -4.38 21.24 12.79
C MET A 181 -4.04 21.57 11.33
N ALA A 182 -3.71 22.82 11.02
CA ALA A 182 -3.58 23.33 9.66
C ALA A 182 -2.59 22.51 8.82
N GLN A 183 -1.48 22.09 9.44
CA GLN A 183 -0.45 21.25 8.82
C GLN A 183 -0.93 19.85 8.39
N PHE A 184 -2.06 19.38 8.91
CA PHE A 184 -2.67 18.08 8.55
C PHE A 184 -3.83 18.21 7.59
N SER A 185 -4.20 19.43 7.22
CA SER A 185 -5.35 19.67 6.34
C SER A 185 -5.21 19.01 4.97
N TRP A 186 -3.99 18.74 4.50
CA TRP A 186 -3.76 17.99 3.26
C TRP A 186 -4.21 16.51 3.34
N LEU A 187 -4.31 15.93 4.54
CA LEU A 187 -4.86 14.57 4.76
C LEU A 187 -6.39 14.56 4.70
N ASN A 188 -7.04 15.71 4.95
CA ASN A 188 -8.46 15.89 4.73
C ASN A 188 -8.77 17.36 4.37
N PRO A 189 -8.74 17.72 3.08
CA PRO A 189 -8.92 19.11 2.67
C PRO A 189 -10.32 19.69 2.96
N SER A 190 -11.29 18.88 3.39
CA SER A 190 -12.58 19.39 3.92
C SER A 190 -12.39 20.27 5.15
N ILE A 191 -11.28 20.09 5.89
CA ILE A 191 -10.88 20.99 6.97
C ILE A 191 -10.72 22.42 6.45
N LEU A 192 -10.12 22.61 5.27
CA LEU A 192 -9.89 23.93 4.68
C LEU A 192 -11.18 24.58 4.18
N HIS A 193 -12.12 23.78 3.67
CA HIS A 193 -13.46 24.28 3.35
C HIS A 193 -14.09 24.90 4.58
N ASN A 194 -14.22 24.13 5.66
CA ASN A 194 -14.89 24.61 6.86
C ASN A 194 -14.10 25.73 7.54
N ALA A 195 -12.77 25.70 7.51
CA ALA A 195 -11.94 26.80 7.98
C ALA A 195 -12.16 28.10 7.18
N ALA A 196 -12.34 28.02 5.85
CA ALA A 196 -12.67 29.17 5.04
C ALA A 196 -13.99 29.82 5.46
N CYS A 197 -15.03 29.01 5.75
CA CYS A 197 -16.30 29.50 6.28
C CYS A 197 -16.14 30.16 7.65
N VAL A 198 -15.37 29.55 8.56
CA VAL A 198 -15.08 30.13 9.89
C VAL A 198 -14.38 31.49 9.76
N TYR A 199 -13.31 31.58 8.97
CA TYR A 199 -12.59 32.85 8.77
C TYR A 199 -13.47 33.91 8.12
N TRP A 200 -14.26 33.54 7.12
CA TRP A 200 -15.16 34.48 6.47
C TRP A 200 -16.20 35.04 7.45
N LEU A 201 -16.84 34.20 8.26
CA LEU A 201 -17.79 34.64 9.29
C LEU A 201 -17.10 35.49 10.37
N ALA A 202 -15.81 35.27 10.63
CA ALA A 202 -15.01 36.08 11.56
C ALA A 202 -14.60 37.44 10.97
N GLY A 203 -14.89 37.70 9.68
CA GLY A 203 -14.47 38.92 8.97
C GLY A 203 -13.03 38.87 8.46
N GLU A 204 -12.36 37.72 8.55
CA GLU A 204 -10.97 37.50 8.15
C GLU A 204 -10.88 37.06 6.67
N GLN A 205 -11.20 37.99 5.77
CA GLN A 205 -11.37 37.73 4.33
C GLN A 205 -10.14 37.08 3.67
N ASP A 206 -8.93 37.58 3.96
CA ASP A 206 -7.70 37.08 3.33
C ASP A 206 -7.39 35.65 3.79
N SER A 207 -7.58 35.36 5.08
CA SER A 207 -7.42 34.01 5.65
C SER A 207 -8.41 33.00 5.05
N ALA A 208 -9.64 33.44 4.76
CA ALA A 208 -10.62 32.60 4.07
C ALA A 208 -10.16 32.26 2.63
N LEU A 209 -9.63 33.24 1.91
CA LEU A 209 -9.09 33.04 0.56
C LEU A 209 -7.83 32.16 0.57
N ASP A 210 -6.97 32.28 1.58
CA ASP A 210 -5.81 31.40 1.78
C ASP A 210 -6.25 29.94 1.96
N CYS A 211 -7.32 29.69 2.73
CA CYS A 211 -7.87 28.35 2.91
C CYS A 211 -8.42 27.77 1.58
N ILE A 212 -9.10 28.59 0.78
CA ILE A 212 -9.61 28.17 -0.55
C ILE A 212 -8.45 27.83 -1.51
N GLU A 213 -7.37 28.63 -1.48
CA GLU A 213 -6.18 28.36 -2.29
C GLU A 213 -5.50 27.06 -1.87
N LEU A 214 -5.30 26.84 -0.57
CA LEU A 214 -4.77 25.58 -0.06
C LEU A 214 -5.68 24.38 -0.40
N ALA A 215 -7.00 24.54 -0.34
CA ALA A 215 -7.93 23.47 -0.72
C ALA A 215 -7.77 23.10 -2.20
N LEU A 216 -7.54 24.10 -3.06
CA LEU A 216 -7.24 23.89 -4.46
C LEU A 216 -5.90 23.16 -4.65
N ASP A 217 -4.86 23.59 -3.94
CA ASP A 217 -3.51 23.04 -4.06
C ASP A 217 -3.40 21.62 -3.52
N PHE A 218 -4.16 21.28 -2.46
CA PHE A 218 -4.32 19.92 -1.93
C PHE A 218 -5.40 19.09 -2.65
N ARG A 219 -5.92 19.59 -3.77
CA ARG A 219 -6.85 18.86 -4.65
C ARG A 219 -8.11 18.39 -3.94
N TYR A 220 -8.71 19.26 -3.15
CA TYR A 220 -9.94 18.99 -2.42
C TYR A 220 -11.07 18.53 -3.37
N THR A 221 -11.51 17.28 -3.25
CA THR A 221 -12.55 16.73 -4.14
C THR A 221 -13.88 17.49 -4.05
N GLY A 222 -14.14 18.19 -2.94
CA GLY A 222 -15.28 19.08 -2.73
C GLY A 222 -15.11 20.51 -3.25
N MET A 223 -14.10 20.81 -4.07
CA MET A 223 -13.88 22.17 -4.59
C MET A 223 -15.12 22.79 -5.26
N GLU A 224 -15.92 22.01 -5.98
CA GLU A 224 -17.15 22.52 -6.61
C GLU A 224 -18.20 22.91 -5.56
N SER A 225 -18.29 22.18 -4.45
CA SER A 225 -19.14 22.55 -3.32
C SER A 225 -18.61 23.79 -2.60
N LEU A 226 -17.30 23.86 -2.33
CA LEU A 226 -16.66 25.01 -1.70
C LEU A 226 -16.88 26.31 -2.49
N LEU A 227 -16.71 26.29 -3.81
CA LEU A 227 -16.85 27.48 -4.65
C LEU A 227 -18.31 27.96 -4.80
N ASN A 228 -19.28 27.10 -4.49
CA ASN A 228 -20.71 27.40 -4.53
C ASN A 228 -21.33 27.53 -3.12
N ASP A 229 -20.52 27.47 -2.05
CA ASP A 229 -21.01 27.53 -0.69
C ASP A 229 -21.68 28.89 -0.41
N GLU A 230 -22.89 28.84 0.16
CA GLU A 230 -23.71 30.01 0.48
C GLU A 230 -23.06 30.88 1.57
N ASP A 231 -22.32 30.26 2.49
CA ASP A 231 -21.60 30.99 3.53
C ASP A 231 -20.55 31.92 2.92
N LEU A 232 -19.97 31.53 1.78
CA LEU A 232 -18.89 32.26 1.10
C LEU A 232 -19.39 33.18 -0.02
N ASP A 233 -20.70 33.42 -0.12
CA ASP A 233 -21.32 34.20 -1.21
C ASP A 233 -20.68 35.59 -1.38
N GLY A 234 -20.31 36.25 -0.26
CA GLY A 234 -19.68 37.57 -0.29
C GLY A 234 -18.27 37.59 -0.91
N LEU A 235 -17.59 36.44 -1.03
CA LEU A 235 -16.29 36.32 -1.69
C LEU A 235 -16.38 36.23 -3.21
N ARG A 236 -17.55 35.94 -3.80
CA ARG A 236 -17.69 35.64 -5.24
C ARG A 236 -17.26 36.80 -6.15
N GLU A 237 -17.44 38.03 -5.69
CA GLU A 237 -17.03 39.24 -6.41
C GLU A 237 -15.55 39.57 -6.21
N HIS A 238 -14.88 38.93 -5.24
CA HIS A 238 -13.49 39.18 -4.94
C HIS A 238 -12.57 38.72 -6.09
N PRO A 239 -11.62 39.56 -6.56
CA PRO A 239 -10.74 39.21 -7.68
C PRO A 239 -9.96 37.90 -7.46
N ARG A 240 -9.45 37.67 -6.25
CA ARG A 240 -8.71 36.44 -5.91
C ARG A 240 -9.61 35.20 -5.94
N PHE A 241 -10.85 35.30 -5.48
CA PHE A 241 -11.81 34.19 -5.53
C PHE A 241 -12.14 33.81 -6.98
N ARG A 242 -12.38 34.79 -7.85
CA ARG A 242 -12.60 34.57 -9.28
C ARG A 242 -11.40 33.92 -9.96
N CYS A 243 -10.19 34.35 -9.60
CA CYS A 243 -8.95 33.73 -10.07
C CYS A 243 -8.88 32.25 -9.66
N LEU A 244 -9.11 31.94 -8.38
CA LEU A 244 -9.11 30.57 -7.85
C LEU A 244 -10.19 29.69 -8.50
N SER A 245 -11.40 30.23 -8.69
CA SER A 245 -12.49 29.54 -9.40
C SER A 245 -12.11 29.22 -10.85
N ASN A 246 -11.54 30.19 -11.57
CA ASN A 246 -11.06 29.95 -12.94
C ASN A 246 -9.92 28.92 -12.97
N LYS A 247 -8.97 28.98 -12.04
CA LYS A 247 -7.87 28.00 -11.89
C LYS A 247 -8.43 26.59 -11.61
N TYR A 248 -9.47 26.46 -10.79
CA TYR A 248 -10.15 25.18 -10.59
C TYR A 248 -10.76 24.64 -11.89
N GLN A 249 -11.47 25.48 -12.65
CA GLN A 249 -12.10 25.04 -13.91
C GLN A 249 -11.07 24.55 -14.94
N THR A 250 -9.89 25.18 -15.02
CA THR A 250 -8.82 24.73 -15.93
C THR A 250 -8.17 23.42 -15.46
N LEU A 251 -8.05 23.22 -14.14
CA LEU A 251 -7.45 22.02 -13.56
C LEU A 251 -8.41 20.82 -13.46
N LYS A 252 -9.73 21.04 -13.48
CA LYS A 252 -10.78 20.03 -13.27
C LYS A 252 -10.54 18.68 -13.98
N PRO A 253 -10.11 18.62 -15.26
CA PRO A 253 -9.89 17.35 -15.95
C PRO A 253 -8.79 16.44 -15.35
N LYS A 254 -7.81 17.02 -14.65
CA LYS A 254 -6.69 16.30 -14.00
C LYS A 254 -6.57 16.66 -12.52
N PHE A 255 -7.69 16.99 -11.89
CA PHE A 255 -7.69 17.53 -10.53
C PHE A 255 -7.24 16.51 -9.49
N ASN A 256 -7.35 15.22 -9.74
CA ASN A 256 -6.91 14.18 -8.82
C ASN A 256 -5.41 13.85 -8.93
N TYR A 257 -4.60 14.61 -9.67
CA TYR A 257 -3.16 14.39 -9.77
C TYR A 257 -2.39 15.10 -8.66
N VAL A 258 -1.28 14.48 -8.24
CA VAL A 258 -0.34 15.03 -7.26
C VAL A 258 0.23 16.40 -7.68
N THR A 259 0.68 17.16 -6.68
CA THR A 259 1.17 18.54 -6.81
C THR A 259 2.44 18.73 -5.98
N PRO A 260 3.30 19.73 -6.29
CA PRO A 260 4.39 20.10 -5.41
C PRO A 260 3.91 20.42 -4.00
N GLU A 261 2.78 21.14 -3.86
CA GLU A 261 2.25 21.56 -2.58
C GLU A 261 1.87 20.37 -1.68
N LEU A 262 1.28 19.31 -2.26
CA LEU A 262 1.00 18.07 -1.54
C LEU A 262 2.28 17.37 -1.07
N PHE A 263 3.30 17.31 -1.92
CA PHE A 263 4.57 16.69 -1.55
C PHE A 263 5.34 17.50 -0.52
N GLU A 264 5.36 18.84 -0.66
CA GLU A 264 5.99 19.73 0.30
C GLU A 264 5.30 19.65 1.66
N ALA A 265 3.96 19.61 1.70
CA ALA A 265 3.21 19.38 2.94
C ALA A 265 3.57 18.03 3.58
N PHE A 266 3.67 16.96 2.77
CA PHE A 266 4.10 15.65 3.25
C PHE A 266 5.55 15.65 3.77
N GLU A 267 6.51 16.15 3.00
CA GLU A 267 7.93 16.10 3.32
C GLU A 267 8.28 16.95 4.53
N ASN A 268 7.73 18.16 4.63
CA ASN A 268 7.89 19.02 5.79
C ASN A 268 7.43 18.32 7.07
N PHE A 269 6.40 17.50 6.97
CA PHE A 269 5.86 16.79 8.11
C PHE A 269 6.63 15.50 8.44
N ALA A 270 6.98 14.73 7.42
CA ALA A 270 7.55 13.39 7.58
C ALA A 270 8.85 13.36 8.42
N VAL A 271 9.65 14.44 8.43
CA VAL A 271 10.94 14.51 9.15
C VAL A 271 10.79 14.33 10.67
N GLN A 272 9.64 14.71 11.24
CA GLN A 272 9.43 14.74 12.70
C GLN A 272 8.50 13.62 13.21
N GLN A 273 8.06 12.71 12.34
CA GLN A 273 7.03 11.72 12.66
C GLN A 273 7.59 10.31 12.83
N SER A 274 6.79 9.44 13.47
CA SER A 274 7.09 8.02 13.54
C SER A 274 7.07 7.36 12.15
N ASP A 275 7.86 6.31 11.98
CA ASP A 275 7.89 5.54 10.73
C ASP A 275 6.50 5.00 10.34
N SER A 276 5.67 4.62 11.33
CA SER A 276 4.31 4.14 11.09
C SER A 276 3.44 5.23 10.47
N PHE A 277 3.50 6.45 11.02
CA PHE A 277 2.68 7.55 10.54
C PHE A 277 3.18 8.06 9.18
N VAL A 278 4.50 8.07 8.95
CA VAL A 278 5.06 8.36 7.62
C VAL A 278 4.58 7.36 6.58
N ARG A 279 4.50 6.06 6.90
CA ARG A 279 3.92 5.04 6.02
C ARG A 279 2.44 5.29 5.76
N PHE A 280 1.66 5.63 6.78
CA PHE A 280 0.26 6.01 6.62
C PHE A 280 0.10 7.19 5.64
N MET A 281 0.89 8.25 5.82
CA MET A 281 0.87 9.44 4.96
C MET A 281 1.24 9.13 3.50
N ARG A 282 2.24 8.27 3.27
CA ARG A 282 2.56 7.77 1.92
C ARG A 282 1.38 6.98 1.34
N GLY A 283 0.85 6.02 2.11
CA GLY A 283 -0.33 5.26 1.71
C GLY A 283 -1.53 6.16 1.37
N HIS A 284 -1.72 7.26 2.09
CA HIS A 284 -2.72 8.28 1.79
C HIS A 284 -2.48 8.92 0.42
N LEU A 285 -1.25 9.32 0.10
CA LEU A 285 -0.91 9.88 -1.22
C LEU A 285 -1.23 8.88 -2.35
N LEU A 286 -0.81 7.62 -2.17
CA LEU A 286 -1.04 6.56 -3.14
C LEU A 286 -2.53 6.29 -3.42
N LYS A 287 -3.34 6.28 -2.36
CA LYS A 287 -4.77 5.91 -2.45
C LYS A 287 -5.62 7.03 -3.05
N ASN A 288 -5.28 8.28 -2.78
CA ASN A 288 -6.14 9.42 -3.11
C ASN A 288 -5.72 10.19 -4.37
N PHE A 289 -4.47 10.06 -4.82
CA PHE A 289 -3.96 10.84 -5.96
C PHE A 289 -3.40 9.99 -7.10
N ARG A 290 -3.40 10.59 -8.29
CA ARG A 290 -2.77 10.08 -9.51
C ARG A 290 -1.36 10.65 -9.65
N PHE A 291 -0.45 9.79 -10.08
CA PHE A 291 0.94 10.15 -10.37
C PHE A 291 1.12 10.31 -11.88
N TYR A 292 2.13 11.07 -12.28
CA TYR A 292 2.43 11.31 -13.69
C TYR A 292 3.47 10.31 -14.20
N ASP A 293 3.33 9.93 -15.48
CA ASP A 293 4.43 9.30 -16.21
C ASP A 293 5.54 10.33 -16.44
N ILE A 294 6.79 9.90 -16.36
CA ILE A 294 7.96 10.75 -16.63
C ILE A 294 7.89 11.42 -18.01
N SER A 295 7.34 10.72 -19.01
CA SER A 295 7.20 11.22 -20.38
C SER A 295 6.19 12.37 -20.46
N GLU A 296 5.12 12.30 -19.66
CA GLU A 296 4.16 13.40 -19.56
C GLU A 296 4.80 14.62 -18.89
N LEU A 297 5.54 14.40 -17.81
CA LEU A 297 6.23 15.49 -17.10
C LEU A 297 7.29 16.17 -17.97
N SER A 298 8.11 15.39 -18.69
CA SER A 298 9.10 15.95 -19.61
C SER A 298 8.44 16.79 -20.70
N ALA A 299 7.37 16.30 -21.33
CA ALA A 299 6.66 17.06 -22.36
C ALA A 299 6.11 18.40 -21.83
N ARG A 300 5.60 18.42 -20.59
CA ARG A 300 5.12 19.65 -19.93
C ARG A 300 6.25 20.64 -19.70
N ILE A 301 7.36 20.17 -19.11
CA ILE A 301 8.56 20.98 -18.85
C ILE A 301 9.07 21.59 -20.17
N ASP A 302 9.15 20.79 -21.22
CA ASP A 302 9.63 21.24 -22.53
C ASP A 302 8.72 22.29 -23.16
N SER A 303 7.40 22.20 -22.93
CA SER A 303 6.40 23.15 -23.44
C SER A 303 6.25 24.46 -22.66
N CYS A 304 6.89 24.61 -21.50
CA CYS A 304 6.75 25.80 -20.67
C CYS A 304 7.29 27.06 -21.37
N GLU A 305 6.52 28.15 -21.36
CA GLU A 305 6.91 29.41 -22.00
C GLU A 305 7.72 30.33 -21.08
N ASN A 306 7.59 30.15 -19.76
CA ASN A 306 8.28 30.95 -18.75
C ASN A 306 9.02 30.08 -17.73
N ASP A 307 9.98 30.69 -17.03
CA ASP A 307 10.88 29.98 -16.12
C ASP A 307 10.19 29.53 -14.83
N ASP A 308 9.22 30.30 -14.31
CA ASP A 308 8.48 29.95 -13.09
C ASP A 308 7.65 28.68 -13.27
N GLU A 309 6.93 28.56 -14.39
CA GLU A 309 6.18 27.35 -14.75
C GLU A 309 7.10 26.16 -14.97
N ARG A 310 8.25 26.40 -15.62
CA ARG A 310 9.26 25.35 -15.84
C ARG A 310 9.80 24.83 -14.51
N GLU A 311 10.12 25.72 -13.57
CA GLU A 311 10.60 25.36 -12.24
C GLU A 311 9.54 24.55 -11.48
N TYR A 312 8.27 24.97 -11.55
CA TYR A 312 7.15 24.25 -10.94
C TYR A 312 7.08 22.79 -11.41
N TRP A 313 7.08 22.57 -12.74
CA TRP A 313 6.99 21.20 -13.29
C TRP A 313 8.25 20.38 -13.03
N GLN A 314 9.43 21.00 -13.00
CA GLN A 314 10.68 20.33 -12.62
C GLN A 314 10.65 19.88 -11.17
N ARG A 315 10.14 20.72 -10.27
CA ARG A 315 9.97 20.39 -8.85
C ARG A 315 8.99 19.24 -8.67
N LEU A 316 7.82 19.30 -9.33
CA LEU A 316 6.86 18.21 -9.34
C LEU A 316 7.47 16.91 -9.87
N ALA A 317 8.22 16.98 -10.96
CA ALA A 317 8.85 15.82 -11.55
C ALA A 317 9.85 15.16 -10.59
N SER A 318 10.63 15.97 -9.85
CA SER A 318 11.52 15.47 -8.81
C SER A 318 10.76 14.68 -7.73
N PHE A 319 9.73 15.28 -7.13
CA PHE A 319 8.93 14.62 -6.10
C PHE A 319 8.20 13.37 -6.61
N ASN A 320 7.51 13.48 -7.75
CA ASN A 320 6.75 12.38 -8.37
C ASN A 320 7.65 11.18 -8.65
N ASN A 321 8.83 11.42 -9.25
CA ASN A 321 9.76 10.36 -9.62
C ASN A 321 10.41 9.74 -8.38
N ASN A 322 10.76 10.56 -7.38
CA ASN A 322 11.27 10.05 -6.10
C ASN A 322 10.24 9.12 -5.44
N TYR A 323 8.97 9.53 -5.38
CA TYR A 323 7.91 8.73 -4.79
C TYR A 323 7.69 7.41 -5.53
N LEU A 324 7.60 7.47 -6.86
CA LEU A 324 7.43 6.28 -7.71
C LEU A 324 8.56 5.26 -7.54
N TYR A 325 9.78 5.73 -7.34
CA TYR A 325 10.94 4.85 -7.21
C TYR A 325 11.16 4.33 -5.79
N ASN A 326 10.96 5.17 -4.77
CA ASN A 326 11.33 4.81 -3.40
C ASN A 326 10.16 4.23 -2.59
N TYR A 327 8.92 4.57 -2.93
CA TYR A 327 7.78 4.31 -2.03
C TYR A 327 6.62 3.58 -2.69
N MET A 328 6.33 3.85 -3.96
CA MET A 328 5.20 3.24 -4.69
C MET A 328 5.21 1.71 -4.59
N LEU A 329 4.24 1.17 -3.84
CA LEU A 329 4.00 -0.27 -3.63
C LEU A 329 5.15 -1.05 -2.95
N MET A 330 6.17 -0.36 -2.45
CA MET A 330 7.34 -1.00 -1.81
C MET A 330 6.98 -1.63 -0.46
N ASP A 331 6.29 -0.89 0.40
CA ASP A 331 5.90 -1.35 1.75
C ASP A 331 4.46 -1.89 1.81
N GLU A 332 3.71 -1.75 0.72
CA GLU A 332 2.30 -2.12 0.67
C GLU A 332 2.09 -3.65 0.69
N PRO A 333 1.11 -4.19 1.45
CA PRO A 333 0.83 -5.61 1.43
C PRO A 333 0.31 -6.02 0.05
N MET A 334 0.80 -7.16 -0.46
CA MET A 334 0.51 -7.64 -1.81
C MET A 334 -0.11 -9.05 -1.81
N ASP A 335 -0.59 -9.53 -0.65
CA ASP A 335 -1.29 -10.81 -0.55
C ASP A 335 -2.64 -10.75 -1.29
N LEU A 336 -2.69 -11.42 -2.43
CA LEU A 336 -3.85 -11.48 -3.34
C LEU A 336 -5.07 -12.21 -2.75
N LEU A 337 -4.94 -12.85 -1.58
CA LEU A 337 -6.05 -13.41 -0.83
C LEU A 337 -6.82 -12.34 -0.05
N THR A 338 -6.20 -11.17 0.21
CA THR A 338 -6.81 -10.05 0.93
C THR A 338 -7.40 -9.00 -0.03
N GLU A 339 -8.44 -8.28 0.40
CA GLU A 339 -8.99 -7.17 -0.39
C GLU A 339 -7.97 -6.05 -0.60
N GLN A 340 -7.15 -5.75 0.42
CA GLN A 340 -6.10 -4.74 0.32
C GLN A 340 -5.03 -5.14 -0.71
N GLY A 341 -4.58 -6.40 -0.73
CA GLY A 341 -3.62 -6.88 -1.71
C GLY A 341 -4.17 -6.88 -3.14
N LYS A 342 -5.45 -7.21 -3.33
CA LYS A 342 -6.12 -7.07 -4.64
C LYS A 342 -6.18 -5.62 -5.11
N ALA A 343 -6.50 -4.67 -4.22
CA ALA A 343 -6.49 -3.25 -4.54
C ALA A 343 -5.07 -2.77 -4.91
N ASN A 344 -4.05 -3.19 -4.16
CA ASN A 344 -2.65 -2.86 -4.45
C ASN A 344 -2.16 -3.48 -5.76
N TYR A 345 -2.65 -4.66 -6.13
CA TYR A 345 -2.38 -5.26 -7.42
C TYR A 345 -3.03 -4.47 -8.58
N GLN A 346 -4.22 -3.92 -8.39
CA GLN A 346 -4.84 -3.02 -9.39
C GLN A 346 -4.01 -1.74 -9.57
N LEU A 347 -3.50 -1.16 -8.47
CA LEU A 347 -2.57 -0.03 -8.53
C LEU A 347 -1.28 -0.40 -9.28
N PHE A 348 -0.73 -1.59 -9.03
CA PHE A 348 0.40 -2.10 -9.81
C PHE A 348 0.07 -2.16 -11.31
N GLN A 349 -1.06 -2.75 -11.70
CA GLN A 349 -1.45 -2.82 -13.11
C GLN A 349 -1.62 -1.43 -13.73
N GLN A 350 -2.08 -0.46 -12.96
CA GLN A 350 -2.21 0.91 -13.41
C GLN A 350 -0.84 1.56 -13.67
N TYR A 351 0.16 1.33 -12.83
CA TYR A 351 1.46 2.03 -12.90
C TYR A 351 2.60 1.20 -13.49
N ARG A 352 2.43 -0.09 -13.77
CA ARG A 352 3.50 -0.99 -14.25
C ARG A 352 4.17 -0.56 -15.56
N HIS A 353 3.56 0.31 -16.33
CA HIS A 353 4.15 0.83 -17.57
C HIS A 353 5.03 2.07 -17.34
N TYR A 354 5.03 2.63 -16.13
CA TYR A 354 5.83 3.80 -15.80
C TYR A 354 7.29 3.41 -15.68
N ARG A 355 8.14 4.06 -16.48
CA ARG A 355 9.58 3.77 -16.57
C ARG A 355 10.34 4.01 -15.25
N VAL A 356 9.79 4.84 -14.37
CA VAL A 356 10.41 5.22 -13.08
C VAL A 356 9.97 4.30 -11.94
N LEU A 357 8.97 3.43 -12.14
CA LEU A 357 8.55 2.50 -11.11
C LEU A 357 9.72 1.59 -10.72
N ASN A 358 9.91 1.38 -9.41
CA ASN A 358 11.00 0.53 -8.92
C ASN A 358 10.87 -0.91 -9.47
N PRO A 359 11.90 -1.44 -10.14
CA PRO A 359 11.85 -2.81 -10.68
C PRO A 359 11.51 -3.87 -9.64
N LEU A 360 11.91 -3.68 -8.37
CA LEU A 360 11.67 -4.66 -7.32
C LEU A 360 10.17 -4.93 -7.09
N VAL A 361 9.29 -3.97 -7.41
CA VAL A 361 7.83 -4.16 -7.33
C VAL A 361 7.38 -5.30 -8.26
N PHE A 362 8.00 -5.45 -9.44
CA PHE A 362 7.69 -6.54 -10.36
C PHE A 362 8.06 -7.91 -9.78
N ALA A 363 9.24 -8.01 -9.15
CA ALA A 363 9.67 -9.24 -8.48
C ALA A 363 8.75 -9.58 -7.29
N LYS A 364 8.36 -8.58 -6.50
CA LYS A 364 7.42 -8.73 -5.38
C LYS A 364 6.04 -9.22 -5.85
N VAL A 365 5.50 -8.65 -6.93
CA VAL A 365 4.21 -9.10 -7.48
C VAL A 365 4.33 -10.49 -8.11
N ALA A 366 5.45 -10.78 -8.79
CA ALA A 366 5.73 -12.12 -9.32
C ALA A 366 5.72 -13.17 -8.21
N GLU A 367 6.37 -12.90 -7.07
CA GLU A 367 6.38 -13.75 -5.88
C GLU A 367 4.96 -14.07 -5.40
N GLN A 368 4.10 -13.05 -5.28
CA GLN A 368 2.73 -13.24 -4.79
C GLN A 368 1.87 -14.06 -5.75
N LEU A 369 2.01 -13.84 -7.06
CA LEU A 369 1.33 -14.67 -8.07
C LEU A 369 1.82 -16.12 -8.02
N PHE A 370 3.13 -16.32 -7.81
CA PHE A 370 3.74 -17.64 -7.66
C PHE A 370 3.19 -18.36 -6.42
N HIS A 371 3.20 -17.73 -5.24
CA HIS A 371 2.63 -18.31 -4.02
C HIS A 371 1.15 -18.60 -4.15
N HIS A 372 0.37 -17.68 -4.73
CA HIS A 372 -1.08 -17.85 -4.92
C HIS A 372 -1.39 -19.04 -5.84
N ALA A 373 -0.62 -19.22 -6.91
CA ALA A 373 -0.77 -20.36 -7.80
C ALA A 373 -0.51 -21.69 -7.07
N HIS A 374 0.49 -21.75 -6.19
CA HIS A 374 0.81 -22.95 -5.40
C HIS A 374 -0.19 -23.22 -4.28
N TYR A 375 -0.69 -22.15 -3.63
CA TYR A 375 -1.76 -22.26 -2.66
C TYR A 375 -2.98 -22.95 -3.29
N TRP A 376 -3.49 -22.44 -4.42
CA TRP A 376 -4.66 -23.04 -5.07
C TRP A 376 -4.36 -24.37 -5.77
N GLY A 377 -3.20 -24.49 -6.42
CA GLY A 377 -2.76 -25.73 -7.07
C GLY A 377 -2.71 -26.91 -6.09
N SER A 378 -2.36 -26.66 -4.83
CA SER A 378 -2.40 -27.68 -3.77
C SER A 378 -3.84 -28.13 -3.42
N GLN A 379 -4.84 -27.28 -3.58
CA GLN A 379 -6.25 -27.59 -3.30
C GLN A 379 -6.91 -28.42 -4.42
N HIS A 380 -6.33 -28.42 -5.64
CA HIS A 380 -6.90 -29.11 -6.79
C HIS A 380 -6.48 -30.60 -6.88
N HIS A 381 -5.66 -31.11 -5.94
CA HIS A 381 -5.28 -32.53 -5.80
C HIS A 381 -4.96 -33.25 -7.12
N GLY A 382 -4.02 -32.71 -7.92
CA GLY A 382 -3.58 -33.35 -9.17
C GLY A 382 -2.70 -32.45 -10.04
N PHE A 383 -3.31 -31.71 -10.95
CA PHE A 383 -2.62 -30.80 -11.85
C PHE A 383 -3.05 -29.36 -11.60
N PHE A 384 -2.14 -28.42 -11.88
CA PHE A 384 -2.49 -27.02 -11.99
C PHE A 384 -3.57 -26.86 -13.05
N ASN A 385 -4.69 -26.22 -12.70
CA ASN A 385 -5.73 -25.95 -13.66
C ASN A 385 -5.33 -24.75 -14.55
N GLN A 386 -6.20 -24.36 -15.48
CA GLN A 386 -5.92 -23.24 -16.39
C GLN A 386 -5.67 -21.91 -15.65
N ARG A 387 -6.36 -21.68 -14.53
CA ARG A 387 -6.18 -20.46 -13.72
C ARG A 387 -4.82 -20.47 -13.03
N ASP A 388 -4.46 -21.57 -12.36
CA ASP A 388 -3.19 -21.66 -11.63
C ASP A 388 -2.00 -21.54 -12.59
N SER A 389 -2.11 -22.18 -13.76
CA SER A 389 -1.10 -22.09 -14.83
C SER A 389 -0.96 -20.67 -15.37
N ALA A 390 -2.08 -19.96 -15.54
CA ALA A 390 -2.05 -18.55 -15.98
C ALA A 390 -1.38 -17.63 -14.95
N LEU A 391 -1.58 -17.88 -13.64
CA LEU A 391 -0.90 -17.14 -12.58
C LEU A 391 0.61 -17.40 -12.59
N LEU A 392 1.06 -18.64 -12.80
CA LEU A 392 2.48 -18.96 -12.93
C LEU A 392 3.11 -18.29 -14.15
N GLN A 393 2.47 -18.38 -15.32
CA GLN A 393 2.94 -17.72 -16.53
C GLN A 393 3.09 -16.21 -16.32
N GLN A 394 2.10 -15.59 -15.67
CA GLN A 394 2.15 -14.17 -15.35
C GLN A 394 3.26 -13.85 -14.34
N SER A 395 3.48 -14.70 -13.33
CA SER A 395 4.59 -14.57 -12.40
C SER A 395 5.94 -14.59 -13.13
N PHE A 396 6.17 -15.57 -14.00
CA PHE A 396 7.42 -15.70 -14.75
C PHE A 396 7.64 -14.51 -15.69
N GLN A 397 6.58 -14.06 -16.37
CA GLN A 397 6.64 -12.87 -17.21
C GLN A 397 7.04 -11.62 -16.40
N LEU A 398 6.41 -11.38 -15.25
CA LEU A 398 6.74 -10.23 -14.41
C LEU A 398 8.17 -10.31 -13.87
N PHE A 399 8.64 -11.51 -13.55
CA PHE A 399 10.01 -11.70 -13.11
C PHE A 399 11.03 -11.45 -14.24
N GLN A 400 10.69 -11.80 -15.49
CA GLN A 400 11.49 -11.40 -16.66
C GLN A 400 11.47 -9.87 -16.88
N GLU A 401 10.33 -9.22 -16.69
CA GLU A 401 10.22 -7.75 -16.74
C GLU A 401 11.11 -7.09 -15.68
N PHE A 402 11.20 -7.66 -14.46
CA PHE A 402 12.16 -7.25 -13.43
C PHE A 402 13.62 -7.33 -13.93
N HIS A 403 14.02 -8.44 -14.55
CA HIS A 403 15.37 -8.58 -15.12
C HIS A 403 15.67 -7.52 -16.17
N VAL A 404 14.79 -7.35 -17.16
CA VAL A 404 14.96 -6.35 -18.22
C VAL A 404 15.05 -4.93 -17.65
N ALA A 405 14.19 -4.59 -16.69
CA ALA A 405 14.18 -3.27 -16.07
C ALA A 405 15.47 -3.01 -15.26
N THR A 406 15.98 -4.01 -14.54
CA THR A 406 17.22 -3.88 -13.76
C THR A 406 18.50 -3.85 -14.59
N GLU A 407 18.53 -4.46 -15.77
CA GLU A 407 19.67 -4.41 -16.70
C GLU A 407 19.97 -3.00 -17.21
N SER A 408 18.94 -2.16 -17.31
CA SER A 408 19.07 -0.76 -17.74
C SER A 408 19.69 0.17 -16.70
N LEU A 409 19.85 -0.30 -15.45
CA LEU A 409 20.37 0.50 -14.33
C LEU A 409 21.90 0.43 -14.22
N CYS A 410 22.48 1.37 -13.49
CA CYS A 410 23.90 1.32 -13.14
C CYS A 410 24.24 0.07 -12.31
N SER A 411 25.51 -0.37 -12.36
CA SER A 411 25.95 -1.61 -11.74
C SER A 411 25.67 -1.69 -10.23
N GLU A 412 25.85 -0.57 -9.52
CA GLU A 412 25.60 -0.48 -8.09
C GLU A 412 24.13 -0.75 -7.77
N LYS A 413 23.22 -0.02 -8.43
CA LYS A 413 21.79 -0.16 -8.16
C LYS A 413 21.24 -1.51 -8.60
N ARG A 414 21.70 -2.02 -9.75
CA ARG A 414 21.36 -3.37 -10.21
C ARG A 414 21.74 -4.43 -9.16
N ASN A 415 22.95 -4.36 -8.61
CA ASN A 415 23.41 -5.32 -7.61
C ASN A 415 22.59 -5.25 -6.31
N GLU A 416 22.23 -4.04 -5.87
CA GLU A 416 21.35 -3.84 -4.71
C GLU A 416 19.97 -4.50 -4.91
N LEU A 417 19.32 -4.24 -6.05
CA LEU A 417 17.99 -4.80 -6.34
C LEU A 417 18.04 -6.33 -6.51
N MET A 418 19.08 -6.86 -7.15
CA MET A 418 19.29 -8.31 -7.27
C MET A 418 19.51 -8.96 -5.90
N ALA A 419 20.24 -8.29 -4.98
CA ALA A 419 20.43 -8.80 -3.63
C ALA A 419 19.11 -8.90 -2.86
N LYS A 420 18.24 -7.89 -2.98
CA LYS A 420 16.89 -7.91 -2.37
C LYS A 420 16.01 -8.98 -3.00
N ALA A 421 16.04 -9.13 -4.32
CA ALA A 421 15.20 -10.10 -5.02
C ALA A 421 15.54 -11.57 -4.68
N LYS A 422 16.76 -11.87 -4.21
CA LYS A 422 17.15 -13.22 -3.75
C LYS A 422 16.38 -13.71 -2.53
N GLU A 423 15.74 -12.81 -1.80
CA GLU A 423 14.88 -13.15 -0.67
C GLU A 423 13.53 -13.74 -1.13
N TYR A 424 13.16 -13.56 -2.41
CA TYR A 424 11.94 -14.12 -2.98
C TYR A 424 12.16 -15.54 -3.50
N ASP A 425 11.21 -16.43 -3.23
CA ASP A 425 11.27 -17.82 -3.65
C ASP A 425 11.27 -17.95 -5.18
N ILE A 426 10.54 -17.07 -5.87
CA ILE A 426 10.52 -17.04 -7.34
C ILE A 426 11.91 -16.82 -7.93
N PHE A 427 12.77 -16.03 -7.28
CA PHE A 427 14.15 -15.82 -7.74
C PHE A 427 14.91 -17.14 -7.71
N ASN A 428 14.89 -17.83 -6.58
CA ASN A 428 15.57 -19.10 -6.40
C ASN A 428 15.01 -20.16 -7.36
N TYR A 429 13.68 -20.20 -7.53
CA TYR A 429 13.01 -21.11 -8.46
C TYR A 429 13.47 -20.89 -9.91
N MET A 430 13.48 -19.63 -10.37
CA MET A 430 13.89 -19.27 -11.74
C MET A 430 15.38 -19.50 -12.00
N GLU A 431 16.26 -19.25 -11.02
CA GLU A 431 17.70 -19.53 -11.13
C GLU A 431 17.96 -21.04 -11.30
N LYS A 432 17.23 -21.88 -10.54
CA LYS A 432 17.32 -23.34 -10.68
C LYS A 432 16.77 -23.82 -12.01
N LEU A 433 15.69 -23.23 -12.53
CA LEU A 433 15.16 -23.57 -13.86
C LEU A 433 16.17 -23.29 -14.97
N GLY A 434 16.92 -22.19 -14.90
CA GLY A 434 17.99 -21.90 -15.88
C GLY A 434 19.18 -22.86 -15.82
N SER A 435 19.25 -23.69 -14.77
CA SER A 435 20.29 -24.71 -14.59
C SER A 435 19.86 -26.10 -15.09
N CYS A 436 18.63 -26.24 -15.59
CA CYS A 436 18.02 -27.51 -15.98
C CYS A 436 18.22 -27.89 -17.45
#